data_AF-A0A3B0JQ87-F1
#
_entry.id   AF-A0A3B0JQ87-F1
#
_cell.length_a   1.000
_cell.length_b   1.000
_cell.length_c   1.000
_cell.angle_alpha   90.00
_cell.angle_beta   90.00
_cell.angle_gamma   90.00
#
_symmetry.space_group_name_H-M   'P 1'
#
loop_
_entity.id
_entity.type
_entity.pdbx_description
1 polymer ?
#
loop_
_entity_poly.entity_id
_entity_poly.type
_entity_poly.pdbx_seq_one_letter_code
_entity_poly.pdbx_strand_id
1 'polypeptide(L)'
;MEAGKQHLELIRRQRQNDNNTILSIKTCIKLQQARATCPLTVPSAPPAQHNKMSTRRQAITLYRNLLRESEKLPAYNFRMYAARKIRDTFRANKAIRDFAEIDRQMEAGKQNLELIRRQVIIGHLYTADKLVIENKKTLSPLDD
;
A
#
# COMPACT_ATOMS: atom_id res chain seq x y z
N MET A 1 -15.79 -20.93 -31.93
CA MET A 1 -16.18 -20.69 -30.52
C MET A 1 -15.00 -20.85 -29.55
N GLU A 2 -13.99 -21.67 -29.86
CA GLU A 2 -12.78 -21.88 -29.03
C GLU A 2 -11.88 -20.64 -28.83
N ALA A 3 -11.77 -19.74 -29.81
CA ALA A 3 -10.90 -18.57 -29.73
C ALA A 3 -11.29 -17.59 -28.60
N GLY A 4 -12.59 -17.45 -28.30
CA GLY A 4 -13.08 -16.61 -27.20
C GLY A 4 -12.76 -17.18 -25.82
N LYS A 5 -12.72 -18.52 -25.69
CA LYS A 5 -12.30 -19.20 -24.45
C LYS A 5 -10.81 -19.02 -24.20
N GLN A 6 -9.99 -19.16 -25.25
CA GLN A 6 -8.54 -18.95 -25.17
C GLN A 6 -8.19 -17.50 -24.80
N HIS A 7 -8.93 -16.51 -25.32
CA HIS A 7 -8.73 -15.11 -24.97
C HIS A 7 -9.11 -14.81 -23.50
N LEU A 8 -10.24 -15.33 -23.02
CA LEU A 8 -10.64 -15.20 -21.61
C LEU A 8 -9.65 -15.90 -20.67
N GLU A 9 -9.08 -17.02 -21.09
CA GLU A 9 -8.08 -17.78 -20.35
C GLU A 9 -6.71 -17.08 -20.35
N LEU A 10 -6.36 -16.37 -21.42
CA LEU A 10 -5.20 -15.48 -21.48
C LEU A 10 -5.35 -14.30 -20.52
N ILE A 11 -6.53 -13.68 -20.44
CA ILE A 11 -6.85 -12.60 -19.49
C ILE A 11 -6.83 -13.13 -18.05
N ARG A 12 -7.36 -14.34 -17.81
CA ARG A 12 -7.29 -15.00 -16.50
C ARG A 12 -5.85 -15.30 -16.10
N ARG A 13 -5.03 -15.80 -17.03
CA ARG A 13 -3.58 -16.01 -16.86
C ARG A 13 -2.84 -14.71 -16.61
N GLN A 14 -3.17 -13.62 -17.30
CA GLN A 14 -2.56 -12.31 -17.11
C GLN A 14 -2.87 -11.74 -15.72
N ARG A 15 -4.13 -11.83 -15.27
CA ARG A 15 -4.49 -11.48 -13.88
C ARG A 15 -3.82 -12.39 -12.85
N GLN A 16 -3.59 -13.66 -13.16
CA GLN A 16 -2.85 -14.57 -12.28
C GLN A 16 -1.36 -14.17 -12.21
N ASN A 17 -0.76 -13.72 -13.31
CA ASN A 17 0.62 -13.23 -13.38
C ASN A 17 0.83 -11.88 -12.69
N ASP A 18 -0.15 -10.96 -12.73
CA ASP A 18 -0.09 -9.70 -11.97
C ASP A 18 -0.22 -9.97 -10.47
N ASN A 19 -1.08 -10.92 -10.08
CA ASN A 19 -1.18 -11.39 -8.70
C ASN A 19 0.07 -12.18 -8.27
N ASN A 20 0.74 -12.90 -9.18
CA ASN A 20 1.97 -13.65 -8.91
C ASN A 20 3.23 -12.75 -8.88
N THR A 21 3.25 -11.64 -9.62
CA THR A 21 4.30 -10.61 -9.54
C THR A 21 4.16 -9.79 -8.26
N ILE A 22 2.93 -9.48 -7.84
CA ILE A 22 2.65 -8.91 -6.51
C ILE A 22 2.90 -9.95 -5.40
N LEU A 23 2.68 -11.25 -5.64
CA LEU A 23 3.10 -12.32 -4.75
C LEU A 23 4.62 -12.46 -4.73
N SER A 24 5.35 -12.25 -5.83
CA SER A 24 6.81 -12.27 -5.90
C SER A 24 7.41 -11.09 -5.15
N ILE A 25 6.83 -9.88 -5.24
CA ILE A 25 7.21 -8.76 -4.38
C ILE A 25 6.84 -9.04 -2.91
N LYS A 26 5.66 -9.61 -2.61
CA LYS A 26 5.29 -10.04 -1.23
C LYS A 26 6.17 -11.17 -0.69
N THR A 27 6.62 -12.09 -1.54
CA THR A 27 7.39 -13.28 -1.17
C THR A 27 8.86 -12.93 -1.09
N CYS A 28 9.36 -12.05 -1.96
CA CYS A 28 10.67 -11.44 -1.85
C CYS A 28 10.75 -10.52 -0.62
N ILE A 29 9.70 -9.73 -0.31
CA ILE A 29 9.61 -8.99 0.97
C ILE A 29 9.55 -9.94 2.17
N LYS A 30 8.78 -11.04 2.12
CA LYS A 30 8.77 -12.06 3.18
C LYS A 30 10.09 -12.81 3.30
N LEU A 31 10.81 -13.07 2.22
CA LEU A 31 12.12 -13.75 2.20
C LEU A 31 13.27 -12.80 2.60
N GLN A 32 13.15 -11.49 2.31
CA GLN A 32 14.07 -10.45 2.80
C GLN A 32 13.87 -10.23 4.31
N GLN A 33 12.63 -10.34 4.81
CA GLN A 33 12.31 -10.31 6.25
C GLN A 33 12.71 -11.60 6.98
N ALA A 34 12.75 -12.74 6.29
CA ALA A 34 13.19 -14.03 6.85
C ALA A 34 14.72 -14.18 6.96
N ARG A 35 15.51 -13.29 6.34
CA ARG A 35 16.98 -13.24 6.51
C ARG A 35 17.46 -12.34 7.65
N ALA A 36 16.52 -11.70 8.37
CA ALA A 36 16.82 -10.82 9.49
C ALA A 36 16.39 -11.40 10.85
N THR A 37 16.31 -12.72 11.01
CA THR A 37 16.39 -13.33 12.34
C THR A 37 17.85 -13.35 12.81
N CYS A 38 18.43 -12.15 12.95
CA CYS A 38 19.36 -11.93 14.03
C CYS A 38 18.54 -12.11 15.32
N PRO A 39 19.00 -12.87 16.32
CA PRO A 39 18.30 -12.97 17.59
C PRO A 39 18.57 -11.67 18.36
N LEU A 40 17.97 -10.58 17.91
CA LEU A 40 17.70 -9.45 18.79
C LEU A 40 16.38 -9.81 19.48
N THR A 41 16.51 -10.61 20.54
CA THR A 41 15.54 -10.57 21.63
C THR A 41 15.55 -9.13 22.12
N VAL A 42 14.69 -8.30 21.52
CA VAL A 42 14.34 -7.00 22.04
C VAL A 42 13.65 -7.30 23.36
N PRO A 43 14.16 -6.84 24.51
CA PRO A 43 13.43 -6.98 25.76
C PRO A 43 12.07 -6.34 25.54
N SER A 44 11.02 -7.06 25.92
CA SER A 44 9.63 -6.62 25.91
C SER A 44 9.58 -5.14 26.29
N ALA A 45 9.27 -4.30 25.31
CA ALA A 45 9.11 -2.88 25.54
C ALA A 45 8.13 -2.71 26.70
N PRO A 46 8.45 -1.90 27.72
CA PRO A 46 7.52 -1.65 28.81
C PRO A 46 6.19 -1.16 28.22
N PRO A 47 5.03 -1.53 28.79
CA PRO A 47 3.74 -1.12 28.27
C PRO A 47 3.72 0.41 28.18
N ALA A 48 3.77 0.91 26.96
CA ALA A 48 3.72 2.34 26.71
C ALA A 48 2.41 2.86 27.30
N GLN A 49 2.51 3.83 28.19
CA GLN A 49 1.34 4.42 28.84
C GLN A 49 0.44 5.02 27.76
N HIS A 50 -0.72 4.40 27.56
CA HIS A 50 -1.70 4.80 26.56
C HIS A 50 -2.48 6.03 27.05
N ASN A 51 -2.00 7.23 26.74
CA ASN A 51 -2.82 8.44 26.84
C ASN A 51 -3.74 8.51 25.61
N LYS A 52 -5.02 8.18 25.78
CA LYS A 52 -6.06 8.05 24.73
C LYS A 52 -6.16 9.28 23.79
N MET A 53 -5.85 10.48 24.29
CA MET A 53 -5.81 11.72 23.51
C MET A 53 -4.61 11.80 22.55
N SER A 54 -3.48 11.20 22.93
CA SER A 54 -2.25 11.14 22.13
C SER A 54 -2.40 10.18 20.95
N THR A 55 -2.97 8.99 21.17
CA THR A 55 -3.07 7.94 20.14
C THR A 55 -3.96 8.35 18.96
N ARG A 56 -5.08 9.02 19.21
CA ARG A 56 -5.96 9.51 18.13
C ARG A 56 -5.25 10.51 17.22
N ARG A 57 -4.50 11.45 17.81
CA ARG A 57 -3.74 12.46 17.04
C ARG A 57 -2.64 11.78 16.22
N GLN A 58 -1.92 10.83 16.81
CA GLN A 58 -0.89 10.06 16.12
C GLN A 58 -1.46 9.26 14.93
N ALA A 59 -2.62 8.61 15.11
CA ALA A 59 -3.29 7.86 14.05
C ALA A 59 -3.71 8.77 12.87
N ILE A 60 -4.22 9.98 13.16
CA ILE A 60 -4.58 10.95 12.12
C ILE A 60 -3.35 11.44 11.37
N THR A 61 -2.25 11.74 12.09
CA THR A 61 -0.99 12.14 11.46
C THR A 61 -0.45 11.03 10.57
N LEU A 62 -0.46 9.79 11.05
CA LEU A 62 -0.04 8.62 10.28
C LEU A 62 -0.89 8.42 9.02
N TYR A 63 -2.21 8.53 9.13
CA TYR A 63 -3.14 8.45 8.00
C TYR A 63 -2.85 9.51 6.94
N ARG A 64 -2.65 10.77 7.35
CA ARG A 64 -2.32 11.88 6.43
C ARG A 64 -0.97 11.64 5.74
N ASN A 65 0.03 11.18 6.48
CA ASN A 65 1.34 10.88 5.93
C ASN A 65 1.29 9.74 4.91
N LEU A 66 0.56 8.66 5.22
CA LEU A 66 0.37 7.54 4.31
C LEU A 66 -0.29 7.97 2.99
N LEU A 67 -1.34 8.80 3.06
CA LEU A 67 -1.99 9.32 1.86
C LEU A 67 -1.04 10.21 1.04
N ARG A 68 -0.34 11.14 1.69
CA ARG A 68 0.62 12.04 1.02
C ARG A 68 1.75 11.28 0.32
N GLU A 69 2.31 10.25 0.96
CA GLU A 69 3.36 9.45 0.32
C GLU A 69 2.78 8.57 -0.81
N SER A 70 1.55 8.07 -0.66
CA SER A 70 0.91 7.27 -1.71
C SER A 70 0.63 8.04 -3.00
N GLU A 71 0.35 9.34 -2.90
CA GLU A 71 0.11 10.21 -4.06
C GLU A 71 1.37 10.44 -4.90
N LYS A 72 2.56 10.34 -4.29
CA LYS A 72 3.84 10.52 -4.98
C LYS A 72 4.21 9.31 -5.85
N LEU A 73 3.49 8.20 -5.78
CA LEU A 73 3.78 7.04 -6.64
C LEU A 73 3.56 7.43 -8.12
N PRO A 74 4.52 7.15 -9.02
CA PRO A 74 4.39 7.59 -10.41
C PRO A 74 3.30 6.83 -11.17
N ALA A 75 3.15 5.54 -10.90
CA ALA A 75 2.17 4.67 -11.57
C ALA A 75 0.76 4.80 -10.97
N TYR A 76 -0.23 5.07 -11.85
CA TYR A 76 -1.63 5.29 -11.46
C TYR A 76 -2.25 4.14 -10.65
N ASN A 77 -2.04 2.90 -11.08
CA ASN A 77 -2.63 1.73 -10.42
C ASN A 77 -2.19 1.64 -8.95
N PHE A 78 -0.92 1.92 -8.67
CA PHE A 78 -0.39 1.90 -7.32
C PHE A 78 -0.86 3.09 -6.48
N ARG A 79 -0.95 4.31 -7.04
CA ARG A 79 -1.56 5.47 -6.35
C ARG A 79 -2.99 5.15 -5.90
N MET A 80 -3.82 4.67 -6.83
CA MET A 80 -5.24 4.41 -6.58
C MET A 80 -5.44 3.25 -5.60
N TYR A 81 -4.68 2.17 -5.75
CA TYR A 81 -4.74 1.03 -4.84
C TYR A 81 -4.28 1.42 -3.43
N ALA A 82 -3.15 2.12 -3.29
CA ALA A 82 -2.63 2.54 -1.99
C ALA A 82 -3.64 3.44 -1.27
N ALA A 83 -4.14 4.49 -1.94
CA ALA A 83 -5.12 5.40 -1.36
C ALA A 83 -6.40 4.66 -0.91
N ARG A 84 -6.92 3.75 -1.74
CA ARG A 84 -8.07 2.91 -1.38
C ARG A 84 -7.77 2.01 -0.19
N LYS A 85 -6.67 1.26 -0.23
CA LYS A 85 -6.29 0.31 0.82
C LYS A 85 -6.06 0.98 2.17
N ILE A 86 -5.43 2.16 2.18
CA ILE A 86 -5.25 2.97 3.39
C ILE A 86 -6.62 3.34 3.96
N ARG A 87 -7.53 3.90 3.15
CA ARG A 87 -8.89 4.26 3.60
C ARG A 87 -9.65 3.05 4.16
N ASP A 88 -9.64 1.94 3.44
CA ASP A 88 -10.36 0.72 3.84
C ASP A 88 -9.81 0.15 5.14
N THR A 89 -8.48 0.13 5.32
CA THR A 89 -7.82 -0.38 6.54
C THR A 89 -8.15 0.49 7.75
N PHE A 90 -8.06 1.81 7.62
CA PHE A 90 -8.43 2.72 8.73
C PHE A 90 -9.93 2.70 9.03
N ARG A 91 -10.78 2.48 8.02
CA ARG A 91 -12.23 2.34 8.22
C ARG A 91 -12.57 1.04 8.96
N ALA A 92 -11.94 -0.07 8.59
CA ALA A 92 -12.11 -1.36 9.26
C ALA A 92 -11.64 -1.30 10.72
N ASN A 93 -10.50 -0.63 10.98
CA ASN A 93 -9.91 -0.54 12.31
C ASN A 93 -10.57 0.51 13.23
N LYS A 94 -11.57 1.27 12.73
CA LYS A 94 -12.27 2.31 13.52
C LYS A 94 -13.00 1.75 14.74
N ALA A 95 -13.46 0.50 14.68
CA ALA A 95 -14.25 -0.13 15.73
C ALA A 95 -13.41 -0.89 16.77
N ILE A 96 -12.09 -0.99 16.58
CA ILE A 96 -11.20 -1.70 17.51
C ILE A 96 -11.10 -0.91 18.81
N ARG A 97 -11.33 -1.59 19.93
CA ARG A 97 -11.27 -1.01 21.30
C ARG A 97 -10.13 -1.56 22.14
N ASP A 98 -9.53 -2.67 21.70
CA ASP A 98 -8.38 -3.27 22.37
C ASP A 98 -7.12 -2.44 22.12
N PHE A 99 -6.46 -2.01 23.19
CA PHE A 99 -5.28 -1.16 23.14
C PHE A 99 -4.06 -1.89 22.56
N ALA A 100 -3.90 -3.18 22.85
CA ALA A 100 -2.78 -3.97 22.33
C ALA A 100 -2.85 -4.08 20.80
N GLU A 101 -4.06 -4.31 20.27
CA GLU A 101 -4.27 -4.37 18.83
C GLU A 101 -4.13 -2.98 18.17
N ILE A 102 -4.56 -1.90 18.83
CA ILE A 102 -4.33 -0.53 18.33
C ILE A 102 -2.84 -0.26 18.16
N ASP A 103 -2.02 -0.59 19.16
CA ASP A 103 -0.57 -0.36 19.11
C ASP A 103 0.10 -1.21 18.02
N ARG A 104 -0.35 -2.46 17.85
CA ARG A 104 0.10 -3.33 16.76
C ARG A 104 -0.22 -2.73 15.38
N GLN A 105 -1.44 -2.24 15.19
CA GLN A 105 -1.87 -1.63 13.92
C GLN A 105 -1.16 -0.30 13.66
N MET A 106 -0.88 0.48 14.70
CA MET A 106 -0.08 1.70 14.61
C MET A 106 1.34 1.40 14.15
N GLU A 107 1.97 0.37 14.70
CA GLU A 107 3.33 -0.03 14.31
C GLU A 107 3.38 -0.58 12.88
N ALA A 108 2.42 -1.44 12.52
CA ALA A 108 2.26 -1.90 11.14
C ALA A 108 2.07 -0.74 10.15
N GLY A 109 1.32 0.29 10.54
CA GLY A 109 1.13 1.50 9.75
C GLY A 109 2.41 2.30 9.53
N LYS A 110 3.29 2.41 10.55
CA LYS A 110 4.61 3.06 10.42
C LYS A 110 5.51 2.29 9.46
N GLN A 111 5.57 0.97 9.59
CA GLN A 111 6.33 0.11 8.69
C GLN A 111 5.85 0.26 7.23
N ASN A 112 4.53 0.30 7.03
CA ASN A 112 3.94 0.54 5.71
C ASN A 112 4.31 1.92 5.15
N LEU A 113 4.41 2.96 5.99
CA LEU A 113 4.83 4.29 5.56
C LEU A 113 6.27 4.28 5.00
N GLU A 114 7.20 3.60 5.69
CA GLU A 114 8.56 3.44 5.18
C GLU A 114 8.60 2.64 3.88
N LEU A 115 7.80 1.59 3.78
CA LEU A 115 7.70 0.77 2.59
C LEU A 115 7.23 1.62 1.40
N ILE A 116 6.16 2.40 1.56
CA ILE A 116 5.67 3.30 0.51
C ILE A 116 6.75 4.29 0.10
N ARG A 117 7.50 4.89 1.04
CA ARG A 117 8.62 5.79 0.71
C ARG A 117 9.68 5.13 -0.15
N ARG A 118 10.08 3.89 0.19
CA ARG A 118 11.03 3.12 -0.63
C ARG A 118 10.47 2.84 -2.03
N GLN A 119 9.19 2.48 -2.13
CA GLN A 119 8.54 2.21 -3.42
C GLN A 119 8.36 3.46 -4.27
N VAL A 120 8.17 4.64 -3.66
CA VAL A 120 8.18 5.91 -4.38
C VAL A 120 9.54 6.13 -5.04
N ILE A 121 10.64 5.92 -4.33
CA ILE A 121 11.99 6.08 -4.90
C ILE A 121 12.23 5.10 -6.06
N ILE A 122 11.92 3.82 -5.85
CA ILE A 122 12.09 2.77 -6.88
C ILE A 122 11.21 3.07 -8.10
N GLY A 123 9.97 3.49 -7.88
CA GLY A 123 9.04 3.83 -8.95
C GLY A 123 9.53 4.98 -9.82
N HIS A 124 10.22 5.97 -9.23
CA HIS A 124 10.82 7.08 -9.99
C HIS A 124 12.10 6.67 -10.72
N LEU A 125 12.87 5.71 -10.18
CA LEU A 125 14.06 5.20 -10.85
C LEU A 125 13.70 4.37 -12.09
N TYR A 126 12.60 3.63 -12.02
CA TYR A 126 12.10 2.77 -13.09
C TYR A 126 10.72 3.24 -13.61
N THR A 127 10.60 4.52 -13.95
CA THR A 127 9.38 5.07 -14.54
C THR A 127 9.10 4.48 -15.91
N ALA A 128 7.85 4.09 -16.12
CA ALA A 128 7.30 3.73 -17.43
C ALA A 128 6.40 4.87 -17.96
N ASP A 129 6.05 4.79 -19.24
CA ASP A 129 5.12 5.73 -19.85
C ASP A 129 3.75 5.74 -19.16
N LYS A 130 3.11 6.92 -19.16
CA LYS A 130 1.78 7.09 -18.55
C LYS A 130 0.74 6.25 -19.29
N LEU A 131 -0.20 5.70 -18.53
CA LEU A 131 -1.29 4.93 -19.11
C LEU A 131 -2.25 5.85 -19.89
N VAL A 132 -2.92 5.31 -20.90
CA VAL A 132 -3.93 6.05 -21.72
C VAL A 132 -5.02 6.70 -20.85
N ILE A 133 -5.39 6.05 -19.74
CA ILE A 133 -6.37 6.56 -18.78
C ILE A 133 -5.90 7.80 -17.99
N GLU A 134 -4.60 8.06 -17.95
CA GLU A 134 -4.03 9.25 -17.29
C GLU A 134 -4.04 10.47 -18.21
N ASN A 135 -4.24 10.26 -19.51
CA ASN A 135 -4.32 11.33 -20.49
C ASN A 135 -5.67 12.03 -20.35
N LYS A 136 -5.71 13.07 -19.51
CA LYS A 136 -6.83 14.01 -19.54
C LYS A 136 -6.83 14.71 -20.89
N LYS A 137 -7.82 14.43 -21.74
CA LYS A 137 -8.17 15.36 -22.80
C LYS A 137 -8.61 16.65 -22.11
N THR A 138 -7.79 17.68 -22.19
CA THR A 138 -8.25 19.03 -21.93
C THR A 138 -9.30 19.28 -23.01
N LEU A 139 -10.58 19.12 -22.68
CA LEU A 139 -11.65 19.54 -23.57
C LEU A 139 -11.43 21.05 -23.74
N SER A 140 -11.00 21.47 -24.93
CA SER A 140 -11.03 22.87 -25.29
C SER A 140 -12.48 23.31 -25.14
N PRO A 141 -12.77 24.47 -24.53
CA PRO A 141 -14.14 25.00 -24.43
C PRO A 141 -14.85 25.29 -25.77
N LEU A 142 -14.31 24.82 -26.90
CA LEU A 142 -14.76 25.10 -28.26
C LEU A 142 -15.13 23.83 -29.04
N ASP A 143 -15.16 22.66 -28.40
CA ASP A 143 -15.50 21.38 -29.05
C ASP A 143 -16.99 20.98 -28.91
N ASP A 144 -17.88 21.92 -28.55
CA ASP A 144 -19.36 21.75 -28.53
C ASP A 144 -20.05 22.60 -29.62
#